data_AF-S4RJF3-F1
#
_entry.id   AF-S4RJF3-F1
#
_cell.length_a   1.000
_cell.length_b   1.000
_cell.length_c   1.000
_cell.angle_alpha   90.00
_cell.angle_beta   90.00
_cell.angle_gamma   90.00
#
_symmetry.space_group_name_H-M   'P 1'
#
loop_
_entity.id
_entity.type
_entity.pdbx_description
1 polymer ?
#
loop_
_entity_poly.entity_id
_entity_poly.type
_entity_poly.pdbx_seq_one_letter_code
_entity_poly.pdbx_strand_id
1 'polypeptide(L)'
;MPGWWCSSILALLACCFLFHVGSAAFSGGRHAWITRQRMHTHRQLQLRQHFWQMVKTELTMPNSILSAIPQERFLQQPLDHFDRRTKETYKQRYWVNNMNWKKPDGPVFLFIGGEGALSEYDVLAGEHVELSAKYGALVAAVEHRFYGESINPDGLKMENLQYLSSQQALADLASFHAYLVDTYNLTRNNTWICFGGSYPGSLSAWFRLKFPHLVFAAVASSAPVRAQLDFQGYNKVVAASLADKVVGGSDKCLSRVREAFATVDAKLTGKELSGLERDFKSCVPFAGPDDLALFASNLADIFMSVVQYNREMPNSDIRALCAAMIDTGKSAYQQLVALNENYLSIEQRNCSDNTYANFIADLSNTTATRVGVGMRQWTYQTCTEFGYYQTCVSERDCPFLQLMTLSWNLDLCDRVFGVDPASVASAVRFTNEYYGADHPRGSRILFVNGDIDPWHALSVLRNETRSEVAIFINGTAHCANMSPTSPSDPPSLTNARLKIDEQVGDWLHQAKRRQLL
;
A
#
# COMPACT_ATOMS: atom_id res chain seq x y z
N MET A 1 12.33 59.01 9.04
CA MET A 1 13.31 59.04 7.92
C MET A 1 14.25 57.86 8.08
N PRO A 2 14.56 57.15 6.99
CA PRO A 2 14.50 55.69 6.94
C PRO A 2 15.88 55.01 6.94
N GLY A 3 15.87 53.70 7.21
CA GLY A 3 17.01 52.82 6.95
C GLY A 3 17.03 51.51 7.74
N TRP A 4 15.86 50.90 7.97
CA TRP A 4 15.73 49.52 8.48
C TRP A 4 15.67 48.53 7.30
N TRP A 5 15.76 47.24 7.63
CA TRP A 5 15.59 46.04 6.77
C TRP A 5 16.87 45.36 6.30
N CYS A 6 17.57 44.73 7.24
CA CYS A 6 18.18 43.42 6.99
C CYS A 6 18.08 42.60 8.29
N SER A 7 17.74 41.31 8.16
CA SER A 7 17.50 40.32 9.23
C SER A 7 16.04 40.19 9.69
N SER A 8 15.29 39.28 9.07
CA SER A 8 14.21 38.46 9.69
C SER A 8 13.59 37.49 8.67
N ILE A 9 14.29 36.40 8.32
CA ILE A 9 13.65 35.18 7.77
C ILE A 9 14.36 33.97 8.39
N LEU A 10 14.06 33.70 9.66
CA LEU A 10 14.53 32.47 10.34
C LEU A 10 13.64 32.04 11.51
N ALA A 11 12.36 32.44 11.51
CA ALA A 11 11.42 32.07 12.56
C ALA A 11 10.06 31.71 11.95
N LEU A 12 9.94 30.52 11.36
CA LEU A 12 8.65 29.88 11.01
C LEU A 12 8.79 28.35 10.82
N LEU A 13 9.66 27.70 11.58
CA LEU A 13 9.88 26.22 11.52
C LEU A 13 9.74 25.52 12.87
N ALA A 14 8.85 26.02 13.74
CA ALA A 14 8.50 25.33 14.97
C ALA A 14 7.00 25.46 15.24
N CYS A 15 6.17 24.85 14.40
CA CYS A 15 4.86 24.39 14.84
C CYS A 15 4.96 22.89 15.08
N CYS A 16 5.05 22.55 16.36
CA CYS A 16 4.84 21.21 16.87
C CYS A 16 3.51 20.67 16.35
N PHE A 17 3.57 19.71 15.43
CA PHE A 17 2.43 18.87 15.13
C PHE A 17 2.30 17.81 16.23
N LEU A 18 1.67 18.21 17.34
CA LEU A 18 0.96 17.27 18.22
C LEU A 18 -0.34 16.92 17.50
N PHE A 19 -0.28 16.00 16.54
CA PHE A 19 -1.49 15.37 16.03
C PHE A 19 -1.93 14.30 17.03
N HIS A 20 -3.14 14.44 17.58
CA HIS A 20 -3.89 13.31 18.08
C HIS A 20 -4.01 12.29 16.95
N VAL A 21 -3.36 11.14 17.12
CA VAL A 21 -3.41 10.01 16.19
C VAL A 21 -4.79 9.37 16.35
N GLY A 22 -5.75 9.81 15.54
CA GLY A 22 -6.99 9.09 15.31
C GLY A 22 -6.68 7.82 14.52
N SER A 23 -6.92 6.67 15.13
CA SER A 23 -6.72 5.34 14.55
C SER A 23 -7.80 5.03 13.50
N ALA A 24 -7.38 4.55 12.33
CA ALA A 24 -8.24 3.98 11.30
C ALA A 24 -7.53 2.73 10.71
N ALA A 25 -8.18 1.53 10.75
CA ALA A 25 -7.70 0.15 10.41
C ALA A 25 -8.14 -0.85 9.17
N PHE A 26 -7.65 -2.13 9.06
CA PHE A 26 -7.68 -3.31 8.03
C PHE A 26 -8.89 -4.20 7.97
N SER A 27 -8.95 -5.04 6.93
CA SER A 27 -8.93 -6.54 7.02
C SER A 27 -7.74 -7.24 7.75
N GLY A 28 -7.20 -6.66 8.83
CA GLY A 28 -6.06 -7.16 9.64
C GLY A 28 -6.23 -6.64 11.06
N GLY A 29 -5.37 -7.02 12.02
CA GLY A 29 -5.51 -6.50 13.38
C GLY A 29 -5.42 -4.96 13.42
N ARG A 30 -5.80 -4.39 14.57
CA ARG A 30 -5.66 -2.94 14.82
C ARG A 30 -4.19 -2.50 14.67
N HIS A 31 -3.24 -3.39 14.98
CA HIS A 31 -1.80 -3.11 14.87
C HIS A 31 -1.32 -2.91 13.44
N ALA A 32 -1.75 -3.75 12.49
CA ALA A 32 -1.39 -3.61 11.07
C ALA A 32 -1.63 -2.19 10.54
N TRP A 33 -2.55 -1.44 11.12
CA TRP A 33 -2.97 -0.14 10.61
C TRP A 33 -2.37 1.06 11.21
N ILE A 34 -2.14 0.98 12.49
CA ILE A 34 -1.24 1.90 13.14
C ILE A 34 0.09 1.86 12.37
N THR A 35 0.60 0.66 12.08
CA THR A 35 1.80 0.50 11.25
C THR A 35 1.61 1.03 9.82
N ARG A 36 0.50 0.75 9.15
CA ARG A 36 0.24 1.24 7.79
C ARG A 36 0.16 2.76 7.70
N GLN A 37 -0.58 3.40 8.59
CA GLN A 37 -0.70 4.85 8.66
C GLN A 37 0.67 5.50 8.90
N ARG A 38 1.45 4.91 9.80
CA ARG A 38 2.83 5.34 10.06
C ARG A 38 3.72 5.13 8.84
N MET A 39 3.57 4.02 8.14
CA MET A 39 4.33 3.73 6.93
C MET A 39 4.02 4.71 5.80
N HIS A 40 2.73 5.01 5.58
CA HIS A 40 2.29 6.03 4.63
C HIS A 40 2.94 7.40 4.94
N THR A 41 2.84 7.82 6.21
CA THR A 41 3.46 9.07 6.68
C THR A 41 4.98 9.06 6.46
N HIS A 42 5.64 7.96 6.77
CA HIS A 42 7.09 7.81 6.62
C HIS A 42 7.52 7.88 5.16
N ARG A 43 6.83 7.19 4.24
CA ARG A 43 7.10 7.26 2.80
C ARG A 43 6.97 8.69 2.28
N GLN A 44 5.91 9.40 2.67
CA GLN A 44 5.74 10.82 2.29
C GLN A 44 6.87 11.71 2.82
N LEU A 45 7.35 11.47 4.04
CA LEU A 45 8.53 12.16 4.58
C LEU A 45 9.82 11.80 3.82
N GLN A 46 10.02 10.54 3.46
CA GLN A 46 11.18 10.11 2.67
C GLN A 46 11.18 10.75 1.28
N LEU A 47 10.05 10.73 0.56
CA LEU A 47 9.92 11.38 -0.74
C LEU A 47 10.20 12.89 -0.65
N ARG A 48 9.69 13.55 0.39
CA ARG A 48 9.99 14.95 0.69
C ARG A 48 11.48 15.18 0.93
N GLN A 49 12.11 14.39 1.80
CA GLN A 49 13.53 14.52 2.11
C GLN A 49 14.39 14.31 0.86
N HIS A 50 14.08 13.29 0.07
CA HIS A 50 14.76 12.99 -1.18
C HIS A 50 14.64 14.15 -2.18
N PHE A 51 13.43 14.67 -2.40
CA PHE A 51 13.22 15.84 -3.26
C PHE A 51 14.06 17.05 -2.82
N TRP A 52 14.02 17.41 -1.53
CA TRP A 52 14.79 18.54 -1.02
C TRP A 52 16.31 18.29 -1.03
N GLN A 53 16.75 17.04 -0.95
CA GLN A 53 18.15 16.68 -1.12
C GLN A 53 18.60 16.86 -2.57
N MET A 54 17.82 16.37 -3.54
CA MET A 54 18.09 16.59 -4.98
C MET A 54 18.15 18.07 -5.32
N VAL A 55 17.17 18.85 -4.85
CA VAL A 55 17.13 20.31 -5.01
C VAL A 55 18.41 20.96 -4.46
N LYS A 56 18.89 20.53 -3.29
CA LYS A 56 20.12 21.08 -2.70
C LYS A 56 21.37 20.73 -3.51
N THR A 57 21.45 19.50 -4.04
CA THR A 57 22.61 19.04 -4.82
C THR A 57 22.67 19.64 -6.21
N GLU A 58 21.52 20.00 -6.81
CA GLU A 58 21.42 20.60 -8.15
C GLU A 58 21.54 22.14 -8.15
N LEU A 59 21.81 22.80 -7.02
CA LEU A 59 21.91 24.27 -6.93
C LEU A 59 23.16 24.82 -7.67
N THR A 60 23.00 25.03 -8.97
CA THR A 60 22.98 26.38 -9.52
C THR A 60 21.53 26.71 -9.88
N MET A 61 20.86 27.60 -9.12
CA MET A 61 19.76 28.52 -9.51
C MET A 61 18.71 28.71 -8.38
N PRO A 62 18.82 29.77 -7.56
CA PRO A 62 17.85 30.13 -6.55
C PRO A 62 16.87 31.18 -7.09
N ASN A 63 15.66 30.77 -7.50
CA ASN A 63 14.40 31.54 -7.48
C ASN A 63 13.26 30.86 -8.29
N SER A 64 13.55 29.84 -9.12
CA SER A 64 12.55 29.14 -9.96
C SER A 64 11.89 27.91 -9.31
N ILE A 65 12.40 27.43 -8.17
CA ILE A 65 11.94 26.17 -7.54
C ILE A 65 10.62 26.35 -6.80
N LEU A 66 10.37 27.51 -6.18
CA LEU A 66 9.10 27.77 -5.49
C LEU A 66 7.92 27.89 -6.47
N SER A 67 8.16 28.30 -7.72
CA SER A 67 7.16 28.24 -8.79
C SER A 67 7.04 26.86 -9.46
N ALA A 68 7.87 25.89 -9.05
CA ALA A 68 7.93 24.54 -9.62
C ALA A 68 7.32 23.46 -8.72
N ILE A 69 6.86 23.79 -7.50
CA ILE A 69 6.08 22.85 -6.68
C ILE A 69 4.73 22.61 -7.37
N PRO A 70 4.38 21.36 -7.71
CA PRO A 70 3.11 21.01 -8.32
C PRO A 70 1.95 21.48 -7.45
N GLN A 71 1.01 22.20 -8.05
CA GLN A 71 -0.19 22.65 -7.35
C GLN A 71 -1.18 21.48 -7.22
N GLU A 72 -1.85 21.42 -6.06
CA GLU A 72 -3.02 20.57 -5.88
C GLU A 72 -4.13 21.00 -6.83
N ARG A 73 -4.73 20.04 -7.53
CA ARG A 73 -5.81 20.27 -8.49
C ARG A 73 -6.92 19.25 -8.31
N PHE A 74 -8.09 19.59 -8.83
CA PHE A 74 -9.28 18.75 -8.76
C PHE A 74 -9.95 18.63 -10.13
N LEU A 75 -10.38 17.42 -10.46
CA LEU A 75 -11.25 17.11 -11.59
C LEU A 75 -12.65 16.79 -11.04
N GLN A 76 -13.69 17.33 -11.66
CA GLN A 76 -15.05 16.90 -11.37
C GLN A 76 -15.30 15.54 -12.04
N GLN A 77 -15.57 14.50 -11.25
CA GLN A 77 -15.85 13.15 -11.73
C GLN A 77 -17.32 12.77 -11.48
N PRO A 78 -17.95 11.98 -12.37
CA PRO A 78 -19.18 11.27 -12.05
C PRO A 78 -19.03 10.43 -10.79
N LEU A 79 -20.03 10.48 -9.90
CA LEU A 79 -20.05 9.56 -8.76
C LEU A 79 -20.24 8.12 -9.23
N ASP A 80 -21.07 7.94 -10.27
CA ASP A 80 -21.33 6.64 -10.89
C ASP A 80 -21.11 6.70 -12.41
N HIS A 81 -20.14 5.94 -12.91
CA HIS A 81 -19.87 5.82 -14.35
C HIS A 81 -20.79 4.82 -15.06
N PHE A 82 -21.49 3.97 -14.31
CA PHE A 82 -22.28 2.87 -14.83
C PHE A 82 -23.79 3.11 -14.79
N ASP A 83 -24.26 4.13 -14.06
CA ASP A 83 -25.64 4.63 -14.14
C ASP A 83 -25.71 6.11 -14.55
N ARG A 84 -26.16 6.35 -15.78
CA ARG A 84 -26.34 7.72 -16.33
C ARG A 84 -27.44 8.53 -15.64
N ARG A 85 -28.29 7.91 -14.84
CA ARG A 85 -29.36 8.59 -14.08
C ARG A 85 -28.80 9.30 -12.86
N THR A 86 -27.75 8.76 -12.24
CA THR A 86 -26.97 9.40 -11.19
C THR A 86 -26.31 10.65 -11.76
N LYS A 87 -26.65 11.82 -11.21
CA LYS A 87 -26.10 13.13 -11.64
C LYS A 87 -25.09 13.68 -10.65
N GLU A 88 -24.98 13.03 -9.52
CA GLU A 88 -24.05 13.30 -8.45
C GLU A 88 -22.61 13.16 -8.98
N THR A 89 -21.76 14.02 -8.45
CA THR A 89 -20.36 14.09 -8.82
C THR A 89 -19.53 14.26 -7.56
N TYR A 90 -18.23 14.03 -7.67
CA TYR A 90 -17.27 14.33 -6.61
C TYR A 90 -16.03 14.99 -7.22
N LYS A 91 -15.19 15.59 -6.37
CA LYS A 91 -13.91 16.17 -6.80
C LYS A 91 -12.81 15.13 -6.62
N GLN A 92 -12.18 14.71 -7.70
CA GLN A 92 -11.01 13.84 -7.67
C GLN A 92 -9.74 14.68 -7.67
N ARG A 93 -8.89 14.48 -6.66
CA ARG A 93 -7.64 15.20 -6.48
C ARG A 93 -6.53 14.64 -7.37
N TYR A 94 -5.67 15.50 -7.89
CA TYR A 94 -4.50 15.11 -8.67
C TYR A 94 -3.39 16.17 -8.62
N TRP A 95 -2.18 15.76 -9.00
CA TRP A 95 -1.02 16.63 -9.22
C TRP A 95 -0.39 16.35 -10.58
N VAL A 96 0.27 17.37 -11.14
CA VAL A 96 1.03 17.25 -12.38
C VAL A 96 2.38 17.93 -12.23
N ASN A 97 3.44 17.20 -12.54
CA ASN A 97 4.79 17.72 -12.68
C ASN A 97 5.20 17.69 -14.15
N ASN A 98 5.49 18.87 -14.70
CA ASN A 98 5.91 19.05 -16.09
C ASN A 98 7.35 19.56 -16.23
N MET A 99 8.16 19.56 -15.15
CA MET A 99 9.52 20.10 -15.17
C MET A 99 10.41 19.42 -16.21
N ASN A 100 10.29 18.09 -16.32
CA ASN A 100 11.10 17.29 -17.24
C ASN A 100 10.42 17.03 -18.59
N TRP A 101 9.21 17.54 -18.82
CA TRP A 101 8.41 17.16 -19.98
C TRP A 101 8.97 17.76 -21.28
N LYS A 102 9.41 16.88 -22.20
CA LYS A 102 9.87 17.26 -23.55
C LYS A 102 8.68 17.59 -24.46
N LYS A 103 8.12 18.80 -24.31
CA LYS A 103 6.99 19.27 -25.11
C LYS A 103 7.31 19.32 -26.61
N PRO A 104 6.32 19.10 -27.49
CA PRO A 104 4.96 18.66 -27.18
C PRO A 104 4.81 17.12 -27.09
N ASP A 105 5.80 16.35 -27.54
CA ASP A 105 5.65 14.92 -27.83
C ASP A 105 6.15 13.97 -26.72
N GLY A 106 6.66 14.51 -25.61
CA GLY A 106 7.15 13.70 -24.49
C GLY A 106 6.07 12.77 -23.92
N PRO A 107 6.42 11.56 -23.44
CA PRO A 107 5.46 10.60 -22.94
C PRO A 107 4.73 11.11 -21.68
N VAL A 108 3.69 10.40 -21.26
CA VAL A 108 2.97 10.66 -20.01
C VAL A 108 3.14 9.48 -19.08
N PHE A 109 3.65 9.73 -17.89
CA PHE A 109 3.75 8.76 -16.81
C PHE A 109 2.64 9.03 -15.80
N LEU A 110 1.70 8.09 -15.72
CA LEU A 110 0.54 8.17 -14.85
C LEU A 110 0.78 7.34 -13.58
N PHE A 111 0.99 8.00 -12.45
CA PHE A 111 1.01 7.36 -11.14
C PHE A 111 -0.43 7.21 -10.63
N ILE A 112 -0.86 5.96 -10.41
CA ILE A 112 -2.21 5.65 -9.93
C ILE A 112 -2.17 5.57 -8.41
N GLY A 113 -2.98 6.41 -7.74
CA GLY A 113 -3.19 6.33 -6.30
C GLY A 113 -4.11 5.16 -5.92
N GLY A 114 -4.06 4.78 -4.65
CA GLY A 114 -4.89 3.72 -4.10
C GLY A 114 -5.42 4.08 -2.73
N GLU A 115 -5.23 3.19 -1.78
CA GLU A 115 -5.90 3.14 -0.49
C GLU A 115 -5.32 4.09 0.58
N GLY A 116 -4.90 5.27 0.14
CA GLY A 116 -4.44 6.36 0.97
C GLY A 116 -4.36 7.67 0.20
N ALA A 117 -4.25 8.76 0.95
CA ALA A 117 -4.11 10.11 0.40
C ALA A 117 -2.81 10.23 -0.40
N LEU A 118 -2.90 10.84 -1.58
CA LEU A 118 -1.76 11.30 -2.35
C LEU A 118 -1.27 12.66 -1.84
N SER A 119 -0.07 13.03 -2.27
CA SER A 119 0.54 14.34 -2.05
C SER A 119 1.25 14.84 -3.31
N GLU A 120 1.75 16.08 -3.25
CA GLU A 120 2.61 16.63 -4.28
C GLU A 120 3.91 15.81 -4.51
N TYR A 121 4.37 15.05 -3.50
CA TYR A 121 5.60 14.29 -3.62
C TYR A 121 5.48 13.07 -4.52
N ASP A 122 4.27 12.57 -4.75
CA ASP A 122 3.99 11.44 -5.65
C ASP A 122 4.24 11.79 -7.13
N VAL A 123 4.49 13.07 -7.47
CA VAL A 123 4.98 13.50 -8.79
C VAL A 123 6.38 14.12 -8.74
N LEU A 124 7.02 14.20 -7.56
CA LEU A 124 8.33 14.84 -7.37
C LEU A 124 9.46 13.87 -7.03
N ALA A 125 9.15 12.68 -6.52
CA ALA A 125 10.14 11.65 -6.21
C ALA A 125 9.59 10.24 -6.43
N GLY A 126 10.49 9.27 -6.60
CA GLY A 126 10.18 7.87 -6.87
C GLY A 126 10.74 7.39 -8.22
N GLU A 127 10.74 6.09 -8.44
CA GLU A 127 11.29 5.46 -9.66
C GLU A 127 10.62 6.02 -10.93
N HIS A 128 9.29 6.20 -10.93
CA HIS A 128 8.56 6.80 -12.06
C HIS A 128 8.98 8.23 -12.34
N VAL A 129 9.40 9.00 -11.33
CA VAL A 129 9.90 10.37 -11.51
C VAL A 129 11.34 10.37 -12.04
N GLU A 130 12.21 9.49 -11.55
CA GLU A 130 13.57 9.32 -12.08
C GLU A 130 13.54 8.89 -13.56
N LEU A 131 12.67 7.93 -13.90
CA LEU A 131 12.42 7.54 -15.29
C LEU A 131 11.85 8.72 -16.09
N SER A 132 10.97 9.55 -15.51
CA SER A 132 10.43 10.73 -16.21
C SER A 132 11.53 11.72 -16.59
N ALA A 133 12.54 11.92 -15.72
CA ALA A 133 13.67 12.80 -15.99
C ALA A 133 14.51 12.27 -17.16
N LYS A 134 14.73 10.95 -17.20
CA LYS A 134 15.46 10.29 -18.30
C LYS A 134 14.71 10.37 -19.64
N TYR A 135 13.42 10.04 -19.64
CA TYR A 135 12.62 9.91 -20.86
C TYR A 135 11.91 11.20 -21.29
N GLY A 136 11.96 12.24 -20.46
CA GLY A 136 11.32 13.53 -20.71
C GLY A 136 9.80 13.48 -20.61
N ALA A 137 9.26 12.77 -19.62
CA ALA A 137 7.83 12.53 -19.47
C ALA A 137 7.12 13.65 -18.70
N LEU A 138 5.85 13.88 -19.02
CA LEU A 138 4.89 14.56 -18.14
C LEU A 138 4.48 13.56 -17.05
N VAL A 139 4.60 13.94 -15.77
CA VAL A 139 4.18 13.07 -14.66
C VAL A 139 2.87 13.57 -14.09
N ALA A 140 1.87 12.70 -14.00
CA ALA A 140 0.61 12.98 -13.33
C ALA A 140 0.33 11.92 -12.27
N ALA A 141 -0.11 12.33 -11.09
CA ALA A 141 -0.60 11.42 -10.05
C ALA A 141 -2.06 11.73 -9.74
N VAL A 142 -2.91 10.71 -9.74
CA VAL A 142 -4.37 10.84 -9.54
C VAL A 142 -4.83 10.02 -8.35
N GLU A 143 -5.55 10.66 -7.44
CA GLU A 143 -5.98 10.06 -6.19
C GLU A 143 -7.22 9.18 -6.40
N HIS A 144 -7.25 8.06 -5.68
CA HIS A 144 -8.33 7.10 -5.77
C HIS A 144 -9.61 7.67 -5.15
N ARG A 145 -10.77 7.40 -5.76
CA ARG A 145 -12.08 7.73 -5.16
C ARG A 145 -12.18 7.18 -3.73
N PHE A 146 -12.83 7.91 -2.83
CA PHE A 146 -13.01 7.56 -1.40
C PHE A 146 -11.77 7.67 -0.50
N TYR A 147 -10.61 8.01 -1.04
CA TYR A 147 -9.38 8.22 -0.28
C TYR A 147 -8.91 9.67 -0.34
N GLY A 148 -8.28 10.14 0.74
CA GLY A 148 -7.80 11.52 0.83
C GLY A 148 -8.91 12.56 0.69
N GLU A 149 -8.72 13.51 -0.24
CA GLU A 149 -9.71 14.56 -0.55
C GLU A 149 -10.65 14.14 -1.70
N SER A 150 -10.47 12.95 -2.26
CA SER A 150 -11.22 12.45 -3.42
C SER A 150 -12.53 11.76 -3.02
N ILE A 151 -13.30 12.43 -2.16
CA ILE A 151 -14.52 11.88 -1.56
C ILE A 151 -15.50 13.01 -1.22
N ASN A 152 -16.81 12.73 -1.36
CA ASN A 152 -17.83 13.63 -0.83
C ASN A 152 -17.90 13.52 0.71
N PRO A 153 -18.33 14.58 1.44
CA PRO A 153 -18.38 14.56 2.90
C PRO A 153 -19.18 13.40 3.51
N ASP A 154 -20.17 12.89 2.79
CA ASP A 154 -21.03 11.77 3.16
C ASP A 154 -20.64 10.44 2.51
N GLY A 155 -19.51 10.39 1.77
CA GLY A 155 -19.11 9.23 0.99
C GLY A 155 -18.93 7.95 1.81
N LEU A 156 -18.50 8.05 3.08
CA LEU A 156 -18.30 6.87 3.93
C LEU A 156 -19.56 6.34 4.61
N LYS A 157 -20.72 6.97 4.39
CA LYS A 157 -22.01 6.42 4.81
C LYS A 157 -22.35 5.19 3.96
N MET A 158 -23.11 4.26 4.54
CA MET A 158 -23.44 2.98 3.91
C MET A 158 -24.08 3.12 2.53
N GLU A 159 -25.00 4.08 2.37
CA GLU A 159 -25.68 4.36 1.11
C GLU A 159 -24.76 4.81 -0.04
N ASN A 160 -23.58 5.34 0.30
CA ASN A 160 -22.63 5.88 -0.67
C ASN A 160 -21.43 4.95 -0.92
N LEU A 161 -21.12 4.02 -0.01
CA LEU A 161 -20.00 3.09 -0.15
C LEU A 161 -20.09 2.21 -1.41
N GLN A 162 -21.29 1.98 -1.95
CA GLN A 162 -21.48 1.24 -3.20
C GLN A 162 -20.71 1.80 -4.42
N TYR A 163 -20.35 3.10 -4.40
CA TYR A 163 -19.55 3.70 -5.47
C TYR A 163 -18.04 3.50 -5.29
N LEU A 164 -17.61 2.87 -4.20
CA LEU A 164 -16.24 2.43 -3.98
C LEU A 164 -16.04 1.03 -4.58
N SER A 165 -15.55 0.99 -5.81
CA SER A 165 -15.12 -0.26 -6.46
C SER A 165 -13.96 -0.01 -7.42
N SER A 166 -13.19 -1.07 -7.72
CA SER A 166 -12.11 -1.03 -8.70
C SER A 166 -12.63 -0.65 -10.10
N GLN A 167 -13.82 -1.12 -10.51
CA GLN A 167 -14.39 -0.80 -11.81
C GLN A 167 -14.68 0.70 -11.94
N GLN A 168 -15.26 1.30 -10.90
CA GLN A 168 -15.52 2.72 -10.87
C GLN A 168 -14.21 3.53 -10.87
N ALA A 169 -13.21 3.08 -10.11
CA ALA A 169 -11.88 3.70 -10.09
C ALA A 169 -11.18 3.63 -11.46
N LEU A 170 -11.28 2.51 -12.18
CA LEU A 170 -10.75 2.38 -13.54
C LEU A 170 -11.47 3.30 -14.53
N ALA A 171 -12.77 3.52 -14.35
CA ALA A 171 -13.53 4.48 -15.14
C ALA A 171 -13.13 5.94 -14.83
N ASP A 172 -12.80 6.26 -13.57
CA ASP A 172 -12.21 7.56 -13.21
C ASP A 172 -10.89 7.77 -13.96
N LEU A 173 -10.02 6.76 -14.04
CA LEU A 173 -8.76 6.86 -14.77
C LEU A 173 -8.97 7.13 -16.27
N ALA A 174 -9.99 6.52 -16.89
CA ALA A 174 -10.33 6.79 -18.29
C ALA A 174 -10.84 8.23 -18.49
N SER A 175 -11.69 8.72 -17.59
CA SER A 175 -12.16 10.11 -17.58
C SER A 175 -11.02 11.11 -17.34
N PHE A 176 -10.13 10.80 -16.39
CA PHE A 176 -8.94 11.60 -16.08
C PHE A 176 -7.96 11.67 -17.25
N HIS A 177 -7.74 10.56 -17.96
CA HIS A 177 -6.96 10.53 -19.19
C HIS A 177 -7.52 11.50 -20.22
N ALA A 178 -8.83 11.45 -20.51
CA ALA A 178 -9.46 12.36 -21.46
C ALA A 178 -9.31 13.83 -21.03
N TYR A 179 -9.55 14.12 -19.76
CA TYR A 179 -9.38 15.46 -19.19
C TYR A 179 -7.93 15.98 -19.34
N LEU A 180 -6.93 15.16 -19.06
CA LEU A 180 -5.52 15.57 -19.21
C LEU A 180 -5.12 15.75 -20.66
N VAL A 181 -5.66 14.94 -21.58
CA VAL A 181 -5.46 15.09 -23.02
C VAL A 181 -5.86 16.51 -23.45
N ASP A 182 -7.04 16.96 -23.06
CA ASP A 182 -7.52 18.30 -23.39
C ASP A 182 -6.72 19.39 -22.66
N THR A 183 -6.46 19.20 -21.36
CA THR A 183 -5.79 20.21 -20.52
C THR A 183 -4.35 20.51 -20.97
N TYR A 184 -3.64 19.50 -21.49
CA TYR A 184 -2.23 19.61 -21.88
C TYR A 184 -2.00 19.51 -23.39
N ASN A 185 -3.06 19.53 -24.20
CA ASN A 185 -3.01 19.36 -25.66
C ASN A 185 -2.24 18.10 -26.08
N LEU A 186 -2.45 17.00 -25.35
CA LEU A 186 -1.77 15.74 -25.64
C LEU A 186 -2.37 15.13 -26.90
N THR A 187 -1.53 14.46 -27.67
CA THR A 187 -1.92 13.81 -28.93
C THR A 187 -1.57 12.34 -28.88
N ARG A 188 -1.83 11.62 -29.98
CA ARG A 188 -1.40 10.23 -30.13
C ARG A 188 0.11 10.05 -30.06
N ASN A 189 0.91 11.12 -30.19
CA ASN A 189 2.36 11.09 -30.05
C ASN A 189 2.80 10.86 -28.59
N ASN A 190 2.01 11.36 -27.63
CA ASN A 190 2.30 11.23 -26.20
C ASN A 190 1.96 9.81 -25.74
N THR A 191 3.00 8.98 -25.59
CA THR A 191 2.83 7.60 -25.13
C THR A 191 2.55 7.56 -23.63
N TRP A 192 1.46 6.93 -23.22
CA TRP A 192 1.07 6.80 -21.82
C TRP A 192 1.59 5.49 -21.20
N ILE A 193 2.25 5.57 -20.05
CA ILE A 193 2.64 4.42 -19.23
C ILE A 193 2.13 4.66 -17.80
N CYS A 194 1.42 3.70 -17.23
CA CYS A 194 0.94 3.80 -15.85
C CYS A 194 1.83 3.03 -14.85
N PHE A 195 1.87 3.52 -13.62
CA PHE A 195 2.68 3.02 -12.52
C PHE A 195 1.83 2.94 -11.25
N GLY A 196 2.02 1.88 -10.46
CA GLY A 196 1.37 1.73 -9.16
C GLY A 196 1.98 0.57 -8.37
N GLY A 197 1.79 0.63 -7.06
CA GLY A 197 2.30 -0.37 -6.11
C GLY A 197 1.18 -0.98 -5.29
N SER A 198 1.21 -2.26 -4.96
CA SER A 198 0.12 -2.92 -4.20
C SER A 198 -1.20 -2.90 -4.98
N TYR A 199 -2.34 -2.60 -4.35
CA TYR A 199 -3.61 -2.39 -5.05
C TYR A 199 -3.53 -1.38 -6.21
N PRO A 200 -2.87 -0.21 -6.11
CA PRO A 200 -2.65 0.64 -7.28
C PRO A 200 -1.79 -0.01 -8.37
N GLY A 201 -0.94 -0.97 -8.03
CA GLY A 201 -0.27 -1.84 -9.00
C GLY A 201 -1.26 -2.76 -9.72
N SER A 202 -2.21 -3.35 -9.00
CA SER A 202 -3.32 -4.09 -9.60
C SER A 202 -4.16 -3.19 -10.51
N LEU A 203 -4.51 -1.98 -10.08
CA LEU A 203 -5.21 -0.99 -10.90
C LEU A 203 -4.40 -0.61 -12.15
N SER A 204 -3.08 -0.50 -12.07
CA SER A 204 -2.22 -0.21 -13.24
C SER A 204 -2.30 -1.34 -14.27
N ALA A 205 -2.18 -2.60 -13.81
CA ALA A 205 -2.34 -3.76 -14.67
C ALA A 205 -3.76 -3.83 -15.29
N TRP A 206 -4.80 -3.62 -14.47
CA TRP A 206 -6.20 -3.68 -14.92
C TRP A 206 -6.58 -2.52 -15.83
N PHE A 207 -6.01 -1.32 -15.64
CA PHE A 207 -6.23 -0.19 -16.53
C PHE A 207 -5.63 -0.46 -17.90
N ARG A 208 -4.41 -1.03 -17.96
CA ARG A 208 -3.83 -1.49 -19.22
C ARG A 208 -4.62 -2.63 -19.86
N LEU A 209 -5.16 -3.55 -19.05
CA LEU A 209 -5.97 -4.67 -19.53
C LEU A 209 -7.32 -4.20 -20.14
N LYS A 210 -8.03 -3.30 -19.45
CA LYS A 210 -9.40 -2.89 -19.80
C LYS A 210 -9.44 -1.69 -20.74
N PHE A 211 -8.43 -0.82 -20.69
CA PHE A 211 -8.31 0.37 -21.52
C PHE A 211 -6.99 0.40 -22.30
N PRO A 212 -6.65 -0.66 -23.07
CA PRO A 212 -5.39 -0.74 -23.81
C PRO A 212 -5.29 0.28 -24.96
N HIS A 213 -6.39 0.97 -25.27
CA HIS A 213 -6.48 2.04 -26.24
C HIS A 213 -6.14 3.42 -25.63
N LEU A 214 -6.09 3.55 -24.30
CA LEU A 214 -5.75 4.79 -23.59
C LEU A 214 -4.31 4.76 -23.07
N VAL A 215 -3.90 3.66 -22.42
CA VAL A 215 -2.54 3.51 -21.90
C VAL A 215 -1.77 2.48 -22.67
N PHE A 216 -0.53 2.78 -23.04
CA PHE A 216 0.29 1.90 -23.87
C PHE A 216 0.90 0.74 -23.08
N ALA A 217 1.32 0.96 -21.84
CA ALA A 217 1.91 -0.06 -20.97
C ALA A 217 1.69 0.23 -19.48
N ALA A 218 1.95 -0.76 -18.63
CA ALA A 218 1.85 -0.66 -17.17
C ALA A 218 3.05 -1.28 -16.46
N VAL A 219 3.55 -0.60 -15.42
CA VAL A 219 4.45 -1.17 -14.41
C VAL A 219 3.64 -1.42 -13.14
N ALA A 220 3.36 -2.68 -12.85
CA ALA A 220 2.54 -3.14 -11.74
C ALA A 220 3.44 -3.73 -10.63
N SER A 221 3.77 -2.90 -9.64
CA SER A 221 4.71 -3.27 -8.57
C SER A 221 3.96 -3.90 -7.39
N SER A 222 4.45 -5.04 -6.89
CA SER A 222 3.86 -5.85 -5.82
C SER A 222 2.34 -5.97 -5.93
N ALA A 223 1.84 -6.23 -7.13
CA ALA A 223 0.41 -6.13 -7.45
C ALA A 223 -0.33 -7.45 -7.14
N PRO A 224 -1.17 -7.54 -6.10
CA PRO A 224 -2.03 -8.70 -5.88
C PRO A 224 -3.21 -8.65 -6.86
N VAL A 225 -3.03 -9.25 -8.03
CA VAL A 225 -4.04 -9.26 -9.11
C VAL A 225 -5.04 -10.41 -8.98
N ARG A 226 -4.68 -11.48 -8.26
CA ARG A 226 -5.60 -12.56 -7.90
C ARG A 226 -6.33 -12.20 -6.61
N ALA A 227 -7.63 -11.94 -6.69
CA ALA A 227 -8.51 -11.89 -5.53
C ALA A 227 -8.57 -13.27 -4.85
N GLN A 228 -8.50 -13.34 -3.52
CA GLN A 228 -8.54 -14.62 -2.82
C GLN A 228 -9.24 -14.47 -1.47
N LEU A 229 -10.34 -15.18 -1.28
CA LEU A 229 -11.18 -15.07 -0.09
C LEU A 229 -10.37 -15.38 1.19
N ASP A 230 -9.89 -16.62 1.30
CA ASP A 230 -9.06 -17.08 2.40
C ASP A 230 -7.59 -17.11 1.96
N PHE A 231 -6.78 -16.15 2.43
CA PHE A 231 -5.42 -15.91 1.99
C PHE A 231 -4.35 -16.34 3.00
N GLN A 232 -4.24 -17.65 3.18
CA GLN A 232 -3.21 -18.28 4.02
C GLN A 232 -1.79 -18.10 3.45
N GLY A 233 -1.67 -17.90 2.12
CA GLY A 233 -0.40 -17.70 1.42
C GLY A 233 0.43 -16.54 1.99
N TYR A 234 -0.22 -15.51 2.51
CA TYR A 234 0.44 -14.38 3.19
C TYR A 234 1.35 -14.88 4.32
N ASN A 235 0.79 -15.65 5.24
CA ASN A 235 1.50 -16.11 6.44
C ASN A 235 2.54 -17.19 6.13
N LYS A 236 2.39 -17.92 5.02
CA LYS A 236 3.44 -18.82 4.51
C LYS A 236 4.67 -18.05 4.07
N VAL A 237 4.49 -16.97 3.31
CA VAL A 237 5.60 -16.11 2.90
C VAL A 237 6.22 -15.45 4.12
N VAL A 238 5.44 -14.97 5.08
CA VAL A 238 5.98 -14.45 6.35
C VAL A 238 6.88 -15.50 7.04
N ALA A 239 6.43 -16.76 7.13
CA ALA A 239 7.22 -17.85 7.69
C ALA A 239 8.54 -18.07 6.92
N ALA A 240 8.46 -18.11 5.59
CA ALA A 240 9.61 -18.29 4.72
C ALA A 240 10.63 -17.14 4.86
N SER A 241 10.15 -15.89 4.89
CA SER A 241 10.99 -14.69 5.06
C SER A 241 11.70 -14.69 6.42
N LEU A 242 11.05 -15.16 7.49
CA LEU A 242 11.70 -15.31 8.81
C LEU A 242 12.79 -16.40 8.83
N ALA A 243 12.74 -17.35 7.90
CA ALA A 243 13.77 -18.37 7.73
C ALA A 243 14.87 -17.95 6.73
N ASP A 244 14.64 -16.92 5.92
CA ASP A 244 15.51 -16.54 4.81
C ASP A 244 16.76 -15.77 5.27
N LYS A 245 17.92 -16.39 5.04
CA LYS A 245 19.24 -15.84 5.38
C LYS A 245 19.59 -14.59 4.60
N VAL A 246 19.05 -14.38 3.40
CA VAL A 246 19.32 -13.19 2.57
C VAL A 246 18.91 -11.92 3.32
N VAL A 247 17.80 -11.97 4.05
CA VAL A 247 17.24 -10.84 4.81
C VAL A 247 17.55 -10.91 6.31
N GLY A 248 18.43 -11.82 6.72
CA GLY A 248 18.87 -12.00 8.11
C GLY A 248 17.96 -12.90 8.95
N GLY A 249 17.05 -13.63 8.33
CA GLY A 249 16.29 -14.72 8.93
C GLY A 249 17.13 -15.99 9.14
N SER A 250 16.51 -16.99 9.77
CA SER A 250 17.08 -18.34 9.94
C SER A 250 16.02 -19.35 10.39
N ASP A 251 16.27 -20.65 10.14
CA ASP A 251 15.39 -21.72 10.65
C ASP A 251 15.22 -21.64 12.18
N LYS A 252 16.27 -21.21 12.89
CA LYS A 252 16.23 -20.97 14.34
C LYS A 252 15.28 -19.81 14.69
N CYS A 253 15.29 -18.71 13.93
CA CYS A 253 14.35 -17.61 14.12
C CYS A 253 12.91 -18.08 13.96
N LEU A 254 12.59 -18.72 12.83
CA LEU A 254 11.23 -19.24 12.59
C LEU A 254 10.80 -20.24 13.67
N SER A 255 11.69 -21.15 14.08
CA SER A 255 11.40 -22.11 15.15
C SER A 255 11.11 -21.43 16.49
N ARG A 256 11.84 -20.36 16.83
CA ARG A 256 11.59 -19.56 18.04
C ARG A 256 10.27 -18.82 17.98
N VAL A 257 9.90 -18.28 16.82
CA VAL A 257 8.58 -17.66 16.63
C VAL A 257 7.47 -18.70 16.85
N ARG A 258 7.58 -19.87 16.22
CA ARG A 258 6.62 -20.98 16.42
C ARG A 258 6.53 -21.42 17.88
N GLU A 259 7.66 -21.57 18.57
CA GLU A 259 7.71 -21.93 20.00
C GLU A 259 6.98 -20.89 20.88
N ALA A 260 7.19 -19.60 20.60
CA ALA A 260 6.54 -18.52 21.34
C ALA A 260 5.01 -18.53 21.14
N PHE A 261 4.55 -18.62 19.89
CA PHE A 261 3.13 -18.67 19.58
C PHE A 261 2.45 -19.95 20.06
N ALA A 262 3.13 -21.10 20.02
CA ALA A 262 2.63 -22.34 20.63
C ALA A 262 2.46 -22.22 22.15
N THR A 263 3.34 -21.47 22.81
CA THR A 263 3.18 -21.18 24.26
C THR A 263 1.96 -20.29 24.52
N VAL A 264 1.72 -19.29 23.67
CA VAL A 264 0.51 -18.45 23.76
C VAL A 264 -0.75 -19.30 23.55
N ASP A 265 -0.75 -20.18 22.55
CA ASP A 265 -1.86 -21.09 22.25
C ASP A 265 -2.17 -22.06 23.40
N ALA A 266 -1.12 -22.62 24.04
CA ALA A 266 -1.26 -23.46 25.22
C ALA A 266 -1.89 -22.69 26.40
N LYS A 267 -1.51 -21.42 26.60
CA LYS A 267 -2.10 -20.56 27.64
C LYS A 267 -3.56 -20.20 27.36
N LEU A 268 -3.91 -19.94 26.10
CA LEU A 268 -5.29 -19.72 25.66
C LEU A 268 -6.15 -20.96 25.92
N THR A 269 -5.65 -22.14 25.54
CA THR A 269 -6.33 -23.43 25.77
C THR A 269 -6.48 -23.74 27.26
N GLY A 270 -5.45 -23.44 28.05
CA GLY A 270 -5.47 -23.55 29.51
C GLY A 270 -6.31 -22.48 30.22
N LYS A 271 -6.93 -21.54 29.47
CA LYS A 271 -7.71 -20.40 29.99
C LYS A 271 -6.91 -19.49 30.94
N GLU A 272 -5.60 -19.39 30.75
CA GLU A 272 -4.71 -18.50 31.51
C GLU A 272 -4.78 -17.03 31.04
N LEU A 273 -5.99 -16.52 30.83
CA LEU A 273 -6.24 -15.24 30.17
C LEU A 273 -5.61 -14.05 30.90
N SER A 274 -5.74 -13.98 32.23
CA SER A 274 -5.13 -12.89 33.02
C SER A 274 -3.60 -12.85 32.96
N GLY A 275 -2.96 -14.00 32.68
CA GLY A 275 -1.53 -14.05 32.41
C GLY A 275 -1.18 -13.38 31.09
N LEU A 276 -1.90 -13.75 30.02
CA LEU A 276 -1.74 -13.17 28.69
C LEU A 276 -2.05 -11.67 28.67
N GLU A 277 -3.13 -11.25 29.34
CA GLU A 277 -3.52 -9.84 29.46
C GLU A 277 -2.39 -8.99 30.07
N ARG A 278 -1.78 -9.48 31.15
CA ARG A 278 -0.66 -8.79 31.80
C ARG A 278 0.59 -8.83 30.92
N ASP A 279 0.97 -10.00 30.42
CA ASP A 279 2.24 -10.20 29.71
C ASP A 279 2.25 -9.41 28.38
N PHE A 280 1.11 -9.34 27.66
CA PHE A 280 0.97 -8.59 26.41
C PHE A 280 0.36 -7.19 26.58
N LYS A 281 0.22 -6.72 27.83
CA LYS A 281 -0.30 -5.39 28.18
C LYS A 281 -1.64 -5.08 27.49
N SER A 282 -2.61 -5.98 27.58
CA SER A 282 -3.96 -5.70 27.11
C SER A 282 -4.55 -4.50 27.87
N CYS A 283 -5.18 -3.56 27.17
CA CYS A 283 -5.75 -2.37 27.82
C CYS A 283 -6.88 -2.71 28.78
N VAL A 284 -7.66 -3.76 28.46
CA VAL A 284 -8.76 -4.28 29.25
C VAL A 284 -8.73 -5.82 29.23
N PRO A 285 -9.41 -6.49 30.19
CA PRO A 285 -9.58 -7.94 30.15
C PRO A 285 -10.33 -8.40 28.89
N PHE A 286 -10.00 -9.58 28.39
CA PHE A 286 -10.67 -10.14 27.20
C PHE A 286 -12.11 -10.52 27.54
N ALA A 287 -13.09 -9.94 26.83
CA ALA A 287 -14.50 -10.16 27.09
C ALA A 287 -15.05 -11.44 26.43
N GLY A 288 -14.39 -11.94 25.39
CA GLY A 288 -14.86 -13.12 24.67
C GLY A 288 -14.00 -13.51 23.45
N PRO A 289 -14.47 -14.46 22.64
CA PRO A 289 -13.73 -15.00 21.49
C PRO A 289 -13.30 -13.95 20.46
N ASP A 290 -14.13 -12.92 20.22
CA ASP A 290 -13.82 -11.86 19.25
C ASP A 290 -12.60 -11.03 19.68
N ASP A 291 -12.46 -10.75 20.98
CA ASP A 291 -11.28 -10.06 21.54
C ASP A 291 -10.03 -10.94 21.45
N LEU A 292 -10.16 -12.26 21.63
CA LEU A 292 -9.05 -13.21 21.50
C LEU A 292 -8.56 -13.33 20.06
N ALA A 293 -9.49 -13.30 19.08
CA ALA A 293 -9.14 -13.29 17.65
C ALA A 293 -8.47 -11.97 17.23
N LEU A 294 -8.92 -10.84 17.78
CA LEU A 294 -8.27 -9.54 17.59
C LEU A 294 -6.88 -9.51 18.24
N PHE A 295 -6.73 -10.05 19.46
CA PHE A 295 -5.44 -10.23 20.13
C PHE A 295 -4.47 -11.07 19.29
N ALA A 296 -4.95 -12.19 18.75
CA ALA A 296 -4.16 -13.05 17.88
C ALA A 296 -3.64 -12.31 16.64
N SER A 297 -4.53 -11.56 15.99
CA SER A 297 -4.19 -10.76 14.81
C SER A 297 -3.19 -9.65 15.16
N ASN A 298 -3.44 -8.89 16.24
CA ASN A 298 -2.55 -7.83 16.72
C ASN A 298 -1.13 -8.34 17.04
N LEU A 299 -1.02 -9.55 17.59
CA LEU A 299 0.27 -10.14 17.93
C LEU A 299 1.02 -10.65 16.69
N ALA A 300 0.31 -11.24 15.73
CA ALA A 300 0.87 -11.65 14.44
C ALA A 300 1.33 -10.44 13.59
N ASP A 301 0.58 -9.33 13.64
CA ASP A 301 0.85 -8.10 12.90
C ASP A 301 2.24 -7.51 13.16
N ILE A 302 2.82 -7.74 14.36
CA ILE A 302 4.19 -7.32 14.70
C ILE A 302 5.20 -7.96 13.73
N PHE A 303 5.01 -9.23 13.38
CA PHE A 303 5.88 -9.96 12.47
C PHE A 303 5.50 -9.68 11.01
N MET A 304 4.20 -9.74 10.72
CA MET A 304 3.66 -9.55 9.36
C MET A 304 4.06 -8.19 8.79
N SER A 305 3.99 -7.13 9.61
CA SER A 305 4.33 -5.77 9.18
C SER A 305 5.83 -5.59 8.97
N VAL A 306 6.68 -6.19 9.83
CA VAL A 306 8.14 -6.14 9.66
C VAL A 306 8.57 -6.85 8.38
N VAL A 307 7.92 -7.97 8.04
CA VAL A 307 8.21 -8.67 6.78
C VAL A 307 7.73 -7.86 5.57
N GLN A 308 6.47 -7.39 5.57
CA GLN A 308 5.91 -6.64 4.45
C GLN A 308 6.71 -5.36 4.15
N TYR A 309 7.14 -4.63 5.19
CA TYR A 309 7.84 -3.35 5.06
C TYR A 309 9.32 -3.44 5.44
N ASN A 310 9.94 -4.60 5.23
CA ASN A 310 11.31 -4.87 5.65
C ASN A 310 12.29 -3.79 5.16
N ARG A 311 13.00 -3.15 6.10
CA ARG A 311 13.98 -2.07 5.89
C ARG A 311 13.40 -0.74 5.38
N GLU A 312 12.08 -0.59 5.32
CA GLU A 312 11.45 0.69 4.93
C GLU A 312 11.31 1.66 6.09
N MET A 313 11.13 1.15 7.32
CA MET A 313 11.13 1.98 8.54
C MET A 313 12.42 1.81 9.34
N PRO A 314 12.89 2.87 10.03
CA PRO A 314 13.98 2.77 10.97
C PRO A 314 13.72 1.66 12.01
N ASN A 315 14.70 0.80 12.21
CA ASN A 315 14.65 -0.32 13.17
C ASN A 315 13.52 -1.33 12.91
N SER A 316 12.99 -1.39 11.69
CA SER A 316 11.99 -2.37 11.25
C SER A 316 12.56 -3.22 10.12
N ASP A 317 13.32 -4.24 10.49
CA ASP A 317 13.83 -5.22 9.55
C ASP A 317 13.86 -6.63 10.15
N ILE A 318 13.78 -7.62 9.27
CA ILE A 318 13.70 -9.05 9.63
C ILE A 318 14.94 -9.49 10.41
N ARG A 319 16.13 -8.96 10.09
CA ARG A 319 17.38 -9.29 10.80
C ARG A 319 17.29 -8.89 12.27
N ALA A 320 16.87 -7.66 12.55
CA ALA A 320 16.73 -7.16 13.92
C ALA A 320 15.66 -7.95 14.70
N LEU A 321 14.51 -8.20 14.08
CA LEU A 321 13.44 -9.01 14.67
C LEU A 321 13.92 -10.44 14.98
N CYS A 322 14.62 -11.07 14.04
CA CYS A 322 15.15 -12.42 14.24
C CYS A 322 16.24 -12.46 15.29
N ALA A 323 17.13 -11.47 15.34
CA ALA A 323 18.15 -11.35 16.38
C ALA A 323 17.52 -11.26 17.79
N ALA A 324 16.41 -10.52 17.94
CA ALA A 324 15.67 -10.45 19.20
C ALA A 324 15.06 -11.81 19.59
N MET A 325 14.47 -12.55 18.64
CA MET A 325 13.83 -13.85 18.94
C MET A 325 14.83 -14.96 19.31
N ILE A 326 16.02 -14.97 18.70
CA ILE A 326 17.03 -16.02 18.93
C ILE A 326 17.93 -15.77 20.13
N ASP A 327 17.82 -14.61 20.78
CA ASP A 327 18.60 -14.28 21.98
C ASP A 327 18.29 -15.27 23.12
N THR A 328 19.37 -15.90 23.61
CA THR A 328 19.36 -17.03 24.53
C THR A 328 19.11 -16.63 25.99
N GLY A 329 19.10 -15.34 26.31
CA GLY A 329 18.86 -14.87 27.68
C GLY A 329 17.43 -15.10 28.20
N LYS A 330 16.47 -15.42 27.33
CA LYS A 330 15.04 -15.57 27.66
C LYS A 330 14.39 -16.72 26.88
N SER A 331 13.27 -17.24 27.38
CA SER A 331 12.44 -18.18 26.62
C SER A 331 11.83 -17.51 25.37
N ALA A 332 11.37 -18.31 24.40
CA ALA A 332 10.78 -17.76 23.18
C ALA A 332 9.55 -16.89 23.48
N TYR A 333 8.70 -17.35 24.42
CA TYR A 333 7.55 -16.60 24.92
C TYR A 333 7.94 -15.26 25.53
N GLN A 334 8.99 -15.23 26.36
CA GLN A 334 9.47 -13.98 26.98
C GLN A 334 10.07 -13.00 25.95
N GLN A 335 10.66 -13.50 24.86
CA GLN A 335 11.10 -12.63 23.75
C GLN A 335 9.92 -12.06 22.98
N LEU A 336 8.86 -12.84 22.74
CA LEU A 336 7.62 -12.37 22.12
C LEU A 336 6.93 -11.29 22.97
N VAL A 337 6.91 -11.46 24.30
CA VAL A 337 6.46 -10.42 25.25
C VAL A 337 7.28 -9.15 25.10
N ALA A 338 8.61 -9.25 25.08
CA ALA A 338 9.50 -8.09 24.93
C ALA A 338 9.33 -7.39 23.56
N LEU A 339 9.07 -8.15 22.48
CA LEU A 339 8.76 -7.57 21.17
C LEU A 339 7.45 -6.78 21.19
N ASN A 340 6.41 -7.28 21.85
CA ASN A 340 5.17 -6.52 22.04
C ASN A 340 5.41 -5.24 22.85
N GLU A 341 6.24 -5.28 23.91
CA GLU A 341 6.61 -4.06 24.66
C GLU A 341 7.37 -3.05 23.79
N ASN A 342 8.31 -3.53 22.96
CA ASN A 342 9.04 -2.66 22.04
C ASN A 342 8.11 -2.06 20.99
N TYR A 343 7.20 -2.85 20.42
CA TYR A 343 6.16 -2.37 19.50
C TYR A 343 5.33 -1.27 20.16
N LEU A 344 4.82 -1.49 21.37
CA LEU A 344 4.05 -0.49 22.11
C LEU A 344 4.86 0.78 22.39
N SER A 345 6.14 0.65 22.73
CA SER A 345 7.04 1.79 22.95
C SER A 345 7.23 2.61 21.68
N ILE A 346 7.44 1.95 20.54
CA ILE A 346 7.60 2.60 19.23
C ILE A 346 6.32 3.33 18.83
N GLU A 347 5.16 2.72 19.07
CA GLU A 347 3.85 3.33 18.79
C GLU A 347 3.39 4.32 19.87
N GLN A 348 4.22 4.58 20.90
CA GLN A 348 3.94 5.49 22.01
C GLN A 348 2.64 5.15 22.77
N ARG A 349 2.39 3.84 22.96
CA ARG A 349 1.22 3.31 23.65
C ARG A 349 1.63 2.57 24.91
N ASN A 350 0.77 2.63 25.93
CA ASN A 350 0.99 1.92 27.19
C ASN A 350 0.42 0.50 27.19
N CYS A 351 -0.53 0.22 26.29
CA CYS A 351 -1.25 -1.04 26.21
C CYS A 351 -1.74 -1.32 24.78
N SER A 352 -1.99 -2.59 24.48
CA SER A 352 -2.59 -3.08 23.24
C SER A 352 -4.11 -3.13 23.40
N ASP A 353 -4.84 -2.40 22.55
CA ASP A 353 -6.30 -2.45 22.54
C ASP A 353 -6.77 -3.66 21.73
N ASN A 354 -7.23 -4.68 22.44
CA ASN A 354 -7.77 -5.92 21.90
C ASN A 354 -9.30 -5.97 22.02
N THR A 355 -9.96 -4.83 22.27
CA THR A 355 -11.42 -4.75 22.40
C THR A 355 -12.06 -4.77 21.02
N TYR A 356 -12.76 -5.84 20.67
CA TYR A 356 -13.42 -5.97 19.37
C TYR A 356 -14.52 -4.92 19.18
N ALA A 357 -15.24 -4.56 20.24
CA ALA A 357 -16.24 -3.48 20.18
C ALA A 357 -15.63 -2.12 19.77
N ASN A 358 -14.44 -1.78 20.26
CA ASN A 358 -13.73 -0.56 19.82
C ASN A 358 -13.27 -0.70 18.37
N PHE A 359 -12.83 -1.88 17.94
CA PHE A 359 -12.46 -2.13 16.56
C PHE A 359 -13.66 -1.95 15.60
N ILE A 360 -14.84 -2.45 15.97
CA ILE A 360 -16.09 -2.20 15.25
C ILE A 360 -16.46 -0.72 15.24
N ALA A 361 -16.29 -0.02 16.36
CA ALA A 361 -16.59 1.41 16.45
C ALA A 361 -15.68 2.24 15.51
N ASP A 362 -14.38 1.94 15.46
CA ASP A 362 -13.45 2.57 14.52
C ASP A 362 -13.85 2.31 13.06
N LEU A 363 -14.24 1.06 12.74
CA LEU A 363 -14.72 0.68 11.41
C LEU A 363 -16.04 1.34 11.02
N SER A 364 -16.90 1.57 12.00
CA SER A 364 -18.22 2.18 11.81
C SER A 364 -18.14 3.70 11.68
N ASN A 365 -16.98 4.31 11.93
CA ASN A 365 -16.78 5.74 11.79
C ASN A 365 -16.85 6.15 10.30
N THR A 366 -17.81 7.01 9.98
CA THR A 366 -18.05 7.51 8.62
C THR A 366 -17.41 8.88 8.38
N THR A 367 -16.52 9.35 9.25
CA THR A 367 -15.84 10.64 9.09
C THR A 367 -14.71 10.48 8.08
N ALA A 368 -14.82 11.14 6.93
CA ALA A 368 -13.77 11.15 5.91
C ALA A 368 -12.53 11.93 6.40
N THR A 369 -11.34 11.35 6.19
CA THR A 369 -10.06 11.98 6.52
C THR A 369 -9.33 12.39 5.25
N ARG A 370 -8.78 13.61 5.25
CA ARG A 370 -8.06 14.21 4.12
C ARG A 370 -6.66 13.62 3.90
N VAL A 371 -6.11 13.00 4.94
CA VAL A 371 -4.75 12.48 5.01
C VAL A 371 -4.78 11.04 5.51
N GLY A 372 -3.71 10.30 5.20
CA GLY A 372 -3.52 8.95 5.68
C GLY A 372 -4.21 7.88 4.84
N VAL A 373 -4.41 6.71 5.44
CA VAL A 373 -4.96 5.52 4.80
C VAL A 373 -6.44 5.30 5.18
N GLY A 374 -7.22 4.71 4.28
CA GLY A 374 -8.66 4.54 4.47
C GLY A 374 -9.05 3.16 4.98
N MET A 375 -9.38 3.06 6.28
CA MET A 375 -9.81 1.80 6.92
C MET A 375 -11.06 1.22 6.36
N ARG A 376 -12.14 1.97 6.63
CA ARG A 376 -13.49 1.55 6.37
C ARG A 376 -13.65 1.28 4.88
N GLN A 377 -13.02 2.14 4.08
CA GLN A 377 -12.91 2.02 2.63
C GLN A 377 -12.28 0.70 2.22
N TRP A 378 -11.07 0.41 2.72
CA TRP A 378 -10.39 -0.81 2.31
C TRP A 378 -11.12 -2.07 2.80
N THR A 379 -11.56 -2.10 4.05
CA THR A 379 -12.32 -3.23 4.58
C THR A 379 -13.63 -3.42 3.81
N TYR A 380 -14.26 -2.35 3.33
CA TYR A 380 -15.40 -2.47 2.42
C TYR A 380 -14.99 -3.16 1.12
N GLN A 381 -13.90 -2.75 0.47
CA GLN A 381 -13.41 -3.38 -0.76
C GLN A 381 -13.02 -4.86 -0.57
N THR A 382 -12.49 -5.25 0.59
CA THR A 382 -12.23 -6.67 0.86
C THR A 382 -13.53 -7.46 1.00
N CYS A 383 -14.57 -6.87 1.59
CA CYS A 383 -15.91 -7.46 1.67
C CYS A 383 -16.66 -7.50 0.33
N THR A 384 -16.38 -6.59 -0.61
CA THR A 384 -17.16 -6.45 -1.85
C THR A 384 -16.43 -6.76 -3.14
N GLU A 385 -15.11 -6.97 -3.10
CA GLU A 385 -14.31 -7.28 -4.30
C GLU A 385 -13.23 -8.33 -4.08
N PHE A 386 -12.43 -8.21 -3.02
CA PHE A 386 -11.10 -8.83 -3.03
C PHE A 386 -10.90 -10.03 -2.09
N GLY A 387 -11.62 -10.06 -0.96
CA GLY A 387 -11.23 -10.91 0.16
C GLY A 387 -9.88 -10.45 0.71
N TYR A 388 -8.85 -11.29 0.63
CA TYR A 388 -7.52 -11.09 1.22
C TYR A 388 -7.46 -11.26 2.73
N TYR A 389 -8.31 -12.13 3.29
CA TYR A 389 -8.27 -12.41 4.72
C TYR A 389 -7.06 -13.28 5.06
N GLN A 390 -6.13 -12.73 5.83
CA GLN A 390 -4.82 -13.34 6.14
C GLN A 390 -4.98 -14.34 7.30
N THR A 391 -5.45 -15.54 7.01
CA THR A 391 -5.75 -16.54 8.05
C THR A 391 -4.58 -17.49 8.34
N CYS A 392 -4.72 -18.28 9.39
CA CYS A 392 -3.76 -19.32 9.81
C CYS A 392 -4.39 -20.67 10.13
N VAL A 393 -5.67 -20.87 9.77
CA VAL A 393 -6.38 -22.13 10.06
C VAL A 393 -5.85 -23.24 9.15
N SER A 394 -5.64 -24.45 9.71
CA SER A 394 -5.36 -25.71 8.98
C SER A 394 -4.02 -25.85 8.26
N GLU A 395 -3.06 -24.95 8.48
CA GLU A 395 -1.75 -24.98 7.83
C GLU A 395 -0.61 -25.25 8.84
N ARG A 396 0.24 -26.26 8.56
CA ARG A 396 1.47 -26.48 9.37
C ARG A 396 2.48 -25.35 9.22
N ASP A 397 2.35 -24.54 8.17
CA ASP A 397 3.36 -23.57 7.78
C ASP A 397 3.13 -22.17 8.38
N CYS A 398 1.91 -21.81 8.80
CA CYS A 398 1.69 -20.54 9.51
C CYS A 398 2.36 -20.59 10.91
N PRO A 399 3.15 -19.57 11.28
CA PRO A 399 3.84 -19.54 12.57
C PRO A 399 3.00 -18.92 13.72
N PHE A 400 1.76 -18.51 13.46
CA PHE A 400 0.91 -17.73 14.36
C PHE A 400 -0.30 -18.52 14.91
N LEU A 401 -1.17 -17.84 15.67
CA LEU A 401 -2.32 -18.47 16.33
C LEU A 401 -3.43 -18.87 15.34
N GLN A 402 -4.05 -20.02 15.59
CA GLN A 402 -5.17 -20.53 14.78
C GLN A 402 -6.48 -19.76 14.98
N LEU A 403 -6.51 -18.80 15.92
CA LEU A 403 -7.64 -17.88 16.11
C LEU A 403 -7.81 -16.88 14.96
N MET A 404 -6.81 -16.75 14.08
CA MET A 404 -6.90 -15.96 12.85
C MET A 404 -7.71 -16.74 11.80
N THR A 405 -9.03 -16.65 11.89
CA THR A 405 -9.99 -17.45 11.10
C THR A 405 -10.65 -16.65 9.98
N LEU A 406 -11.13 -17.36 8.96
CA LEU A 406 -11.94 -16.76 7.90
C LEU A 406 -13.30 -16.27 8.44
N SER A 407 -13.94 -17.03 9.33
CA SER A 407 -15.25 -16.69 9.88
C SER A 407 -15.23 -15.35 10.62
N TRP A 408 -14.20 -15.08 11.42
CA TRP A 408 -14.06 -13.79 12.12
C TRP A 408 -14.00 -12.61 11.14
N ASN A 409 -13.35 -12.78 9.98
CA ASN A 409 -13.28 -11.74 8.96
C ASN A 409 -14.61 -11.58 8.20
N LEU A 410 -15.34 -12.66 7.94
CA LEU A 410 -16.64 -12.62 7.27
C LEU A 410 -17.73 -12.03 8.18
N ASP A 411 -17.70 -12.34 9.47
CA ASP A 411 -18.57 -11.73 10.47
C ASP A 411 -18.39 -10.20 10.53
N LEU A 412 -17.16 -9.71 10.32
CA LEU A 412 -16.87 -8.29 10.25
C LEU A 412 -17.63 -7.61 9.09
N CYS A 413 -17.68 -8.27 7.92
CA CYS A 413 -18.37 -7.75 6.74
C CYS A 413 -19.88 -7.61 6.97
N ASP A 414 -20.49 -8.61 7.60
CA ASP A 414 -21.91 -8.57 7.94
C ASP A 414 -22.19 -7.51 9.01
N ARG A 415 -21.43 -7.50 10.12
CA ARG A 415 -21.69 -6.58 11.25
C ARG A 415 -21.46 -5.10 10.92
N VAL A 416 -20.44 -4.78 10.10
CA VAL A 416 -20.08 -3.39 9.80
C VAL A 416 -20.78 -2.86 8.55
N PHE A 417 -20.96 -3.71 7.54
CA PHE A 417 -21.42 -3.31 6.21
C PHE A 417 -22.71 -3.99 5.76
N GLY A 418 -23.26 -4.94 6.53
CA GLY A 418 -24.43 -5.72 6.13
C GLY A 418 -24.17 -6.57 4.89
N VAL A 419 -22.91 -6.94 4.64
CA VAL A 419 -22.52 -7.75 3.47
C VAL A 419 -22.51 -9.23 3.87
N ASP A 420 -23.43 -9.98 3.28
CA ASP A 420 -23.55 -11.42 3.53
C ASP A 420 -22.26 -12.18 3.12
N PRO A 421 -21.77 -13.12 3.95
CA PRO A 421 -20.56 -13.90 3.66
C PRO A 421 -20.53 -14.62 2.30
N ALA A 422 -21.66 -15.14 1.81
CA ALA A 422 -21.72 -15.79 0.50
C ALA A 422 -21.62 -14.77 -0.65
N SER A 423 -22.05 -13.54 -0.41
CA SER A 423 -21.86 -12.43 -1.35
C SER A 423 -20.38 -12.05 -1.48
N VAL A 424 -19.62 -12.08 -0.38
CA VAL A 424 -18.15 -11.86 -0.41
C VAL A 424 -17.46 -12.88 -1.32
N ALA A 425 -17.78 -14.17 -1.17
CA ALA A 425 -17.20 -15.22 -2.00
C ALA A 425 -17.56 -15.07 -3.49
N SER A 426 -18.78 -14.60 -3.78
CA SER A 426 -19.24 -14.34 -5.14
C SER A 426 -18.53 -13.13 -5.75
N ALA A 427 -18.32 -12.07 -4.96
CA ALA A 427 -17.55 -10.91 -5.36
C ALA A 427 -16.10 -11.25 -5.70
N VAL A 428 -15.41 -12.04 -4.86
CA VAL A 428 -14.04 -12.52 -5.13
C VAL A 428 -13.96 -13.27 -6.46
N ARG A 429 -14.94 -14.14 -6.73
CA ARG A 429 -15.00 -14.88 -7.99
C ARG A 429 -15.21 -13.93 -9.17
N PHE A 430 -16.16 -13.01 -9.04
CA PHE A 430 -16.42 -11.99 -10.07
C PHE A 430 -15.15 -11.19 -10.38
N THR A 431 -14.42 -10.71 -9.37
CA THR A 431 -13.18 -9.95 -9.56
C THR A 431 -12.14 -10.74 -10.36
N ASN A 432 -11.96 -12.01 -10.03
CA ASN A 432 -11.03 -12.88 -10.76
C ASN A 432 -11.49 -13.17 -12.19
N GLU A 433 -12.78 -13.41 -12.42
CA GLU A 433 -13.34 -13.61 -13.76
C GLU A 433 -13.23 -12.32 -14.60
N TYR A 434 -13.46 -11.18 -13.98
CA TYR A 434 -13.44 -9.89 -14.65
C TYR A 434 -12.02 -9.47 -15.03
N TYR A 435 -11.02 -9.67 -14.17
CA TYR A 435 -9.63 -9.24 -14.42
C TYR A 435 -8.67 -10.35 -14.86
N GLY A 436 -9.09 -11.60 -14.84
CA GLY A 436 -8.27 -12.76 -15.21
C GLY A 436 -7.29 -13.23 -14.12
N ALA A 437 -7.40 -12.71 -12.90
CA ALA A 437 -6.52 -13.03 -11.77
C ALA A 437 -5.02 -12.87 -12.12
N ASP A 438 -4.20 -13.88 -11.80
CA ASP A 438 -2.78 -13.98 -12.17
C ASP A 438 -2.55 -14.54 -13.59
N HIS A 439 -3.61 -14.70 -14.37
CA HIS A 439 -3.57 -14.96 -15.81
C HIS A 439 -4.38 -13.90 -16.58
N PRO A 440 -4.02 -12.60 -16.47
CA PRO A 440 -4.86 -11.51 -16.97
C PRO A 440 -5.06 -11.51 -18.49
N ARG A 441 -4.21 -12.22 -19.25
CA ARG A 441 -4.24 -12.28 -20.73
C ARG A 441 -4.21 -10.88 -21.36
N GLY A 442 -3.46 -9.98 -20.75
CA GLY A 442 -3.26 -8.62 -21.20
C GLY A 442 -2.10 -8.49 -22.19
N SER A 443 -1.53 -7.29 -22.24
CA SER A 443 -0.30 -7.04 -23.00
C SER A 443 0.41 -5.81 -22.48
N ARG A 444 1.74 -5.80 -22.56
CA ARG A 444 2.60 -4.68 -22.12
C ARG A 444 2.38 -4.36 -20.64
N ILE A 445 2.43 -5.39 -19.82
CA ILE A 445 2.36 -5.27 -18.37
C ILE A 445 3.64 -5.89 -17.81
N LEU A 446 4.34 -5.13 -16.98
CA LEU A 446 5.50 -5.59 -16.22
C LEU A 446 5.07 -5.77 -14.77
N PHE A 447 5.06 -7.01 -14.31
CA PHE A 447 4.81 -7.35 -12.92
C PHE A 447 6.12 -7.41 -12.15
N VAL A 448 6.28 -6.59 -11.13
CA VAL A 448 7.50 -6.51 -10.33
C VAL A 448 7.16 -6.96 -8.92
N ASN A 449 7.83 -7.97 -8.38
CA ASN A 449 7.53 -8.50 -7.05
C ASN A 449 8.81 -8.75 -6.25
N GLY A 450 8.78 -8.46 -4.96
CA GLY A 450 9.82 -8.89 -4.02
C GLY A 450 9.53 -10.29 -3.49
N ASP A 451 10.56 -11.10 -3.26
CA ASP A 451 10.38 -12.49 -2.79
C ASP A 451 10.04 -12.63 -1.30
N ILE A 452 10.36 -11.63 -0.49
CA ILE A 452 9.96 -11.60 0.93
C ILE A 452 8.65 -10.86 1.16
N ASP A 453 8.10 -10.17 0.15
CA ASP A 453 6.80 -9.49 0.21
C ASP A 453 5.66 -10.52 0.26
N PRO A 454 4.88 -10.62 1.35
CA PRO A 454 3.81 -11.61 1.45
C PRO A 454 2.75 -11.54 0.35
N TRP A 455 2.56 -10.37 -0.27
CA TRP A 455 1.58 -10.16 -1.34
C TRP A 455 1.98 -10.76 -2.68
N HIS A 456 3.25 -11.12 -2.88
CA HIS A 456 3.70 -11.74 -4.13
C HIS A 456 2.93 -13.04 -4.43
N ALA A 457 2.43 -13.73 -3.41
CA ALA A 457 1.66 -14.96 -3.55
C ALA A 457 0.34 -14.79 -4.34
N LEU A 458 -0.14 -13.55 -4.51
CA LEU A 458 -1.32 -13.20 -5.30
C LEU A 458 -1.00 -12.47 -6.61
N SER A 459 0.28 -12.43 -6.99
CA SER A 459 0.76 -11.73 -8.18
C SER A 459 1.19 -12.67 -9.30
N VAL A 460 1.60 -12.09 -10.43
CA VAL A 460 2.23 -12.78 -11.56
C VAL A 460 3.73 -12.84 -11.32
N LEU A 461 4.25 -14.04 -11.08
CA LEU A 461 5.65 -14.27 -10.68
C LEU A 461 6.55 -14.76 -11.82
N ARG A 462 5.96 -15.09 -12.97
CA ARG A 462 6.65 -15.60 -14.16
C ARG A 462 6.04 -14.96 -15.41
N ASN A 463 6.78 -14.99 -16.51
CA ASN A 463 6.27 -14.45 -17.76
C ASN A 463 5.06 -15.28 -18.23
N GLU A 464 3.89 -14.65 -18.32
CA GLU A 464 2.67 -15.25 -18.86
C GLU A 464 2.67 -15.24 -20.38
N THR A 465 3.18 -14.15 -20.97
CA THR A 465 3.37 -13.99 -22.41
C THR A 465 4.67 -13.25 -22.71
N ARG A 466 5.01 -13.10 -23.99
CA ARG A 466 6.16 -12.24 -24.39
C ARG A 466 5.99 -10.77 -24.00
N SER A 467 4.77 -10.34 -23.66
CA SER A 467 4.46 -8.94 -23.32
C SER A 467 3.92 -8.77 -21.91
N GLU A 468 3.81 -9.85 -21.16
CA GLU A 468 3.45 -9.88 -19.74
C GLU A 468 4.62 -10.52 -19.01
N VAL A 469 5.53 -9.66 -18.58
CA VAL A 469 6.85 -10.05 -18.05
C VAL A 469 6.81 -9.91 -16.54
N ALA A 470 7.47 -10.82 -15.84
CA ALA A 470 7.63 -10.75 -14.39
C ALA A 470 9.11 -10.53 -14.01
N ILE A 471 9.33 -9.62 -13.07
CA ILE A 471 10.61 -9.44 -12.38
C ILE A 471 10.39 -9.84 -10.93
N PHE A 472 11.07 -10.89 -10.49
CA PHE A 472 11.05 -11.35 -9.10
C PHE A 472 12.38 -11.02 -8.43
N ILE A 473 12.33 -10.15 -7.42
CA ILE A 473 13.49 -9.48 -6.84
C ILE A 473 13.84 -10.12 -5.51
N ASN A 474 15.00 -10.79 -5.48
CA ASN A 474 15.52 -11.44 -4.28
C ASN A 474 15.86 -10.44 -3.16
N GLY A 475 15.36 -10.69 -1.95
CA GLY A 475 15.65 -9.96 -0.72
C GLY A 475 14.95 -8.61 -0.59
N THR A 476 13.84 -8.39 -1.30
CA THR A 476 13.14 -7.09 -1.27
C THR A 476 11.67 -7.21 -0.86
N ALA A 477 11.21 -6.16 -0.18
CA ALA A 477 9.89 -6.09 0.44
C ALA A 477 8.86 -5.43 -0.49
N HIS A 478 7.72 -5.08 0.08
CA HIS A 478 6.54 -4.63 -0.66
C HIS A 478 6.76 -3.31 -1.42
N CYS A 479 6.64 -3.35 -2.75
CA CYS A 479 6.82 -2.20 -3.65
C CYS A 479 8.22 -1.55 -3.61
N ALA A 480 9.27 -2.28 -3.21
CA ALA A 480 10.60 -1.70 -2.97
C ALA A 480 11.18 -0.93 -4.17
N ASN A 481 10.86 -1.31 -5.41
CA ASN A 481 11.34 -0.62 -6.61
C ASN A 481 10.81 0.80 -6.75
N MET A 482 9.60 1.09 -6.24
CA MET A 482 8.93 2.37 -6.46
C MET A 482 9.54 3.53 -5.68
N SER A 483 10.20 3.24 -4.57
CA SER A 483 10.94 4.25 -3.80
C SER A 483 12.07 4.84 -4.65
N PRO A 484 12.53 6.06 -4.33
CA PRO A 484 13.72 6.62 -4.99
C PRO A 484 14.94 5.71 -4.86
N THR A 485 15.87 5.84 -5.80
CA THR A 485 17.14 5.11 -5.74
C THR A 485 17.98 5.52 -4.52
N SER A 486 18.61 4.54 -3.90
CA SER A 486 19.48 4.72 -2.75
C SER A 486 20.80 3.97 -2.91
N PRO A 487 21.94 4.54 -2.50
CA PRO A 487 23.21 3.82 -2.43
C PRO A 487 23.18 2.58 -1.52
N SER A 488 22.19 2.50 -0.61
CA SER A 488 22.00 1.35 0.29
C SER A 488 21.13 0.23 -0.29
N ASP A 489 20.62 0.40 -1.52
CA ASP A 489 19.79 -0.60 -2.17
C ASP A 489 20.57 -1.90 -2.40
N PRO A 490 19.95 -3.07 -2.17
CA PRO A 490 20.60 -4.33 -2.47
C PRO A 490 20.85 -4.46 -3.99
N PRO A 491 21.94 -5.14 -4.41
CA PRO A 491 22.24 -5.29 -5.84
C PRO A 491 21.11 -5.89 -6.68
N SER A 492 20.28 -6.76 -6.08
CA SER A 492 19.08 -7.32 -6.71
C SER A 492 18.05 -6.26 -7.07
N LEU A 493 17.81 -5.28 -6.19
CA LEU A 493 16.91 -4.15 -6.42
C LEU A 493 17.47 -3.23 -7.50
N THR A 494 18.75 -2.88 -7.43
CA THR A 494 19.41 -2.06 -8.45
C THR A 494 19.31 -2.70 -9.83
N ASN A 495 19.56 -4.01 -9.94
CA ASN A 495 19.43 -4.74 -11.19
C ASN A 495 17.97 -4.80 -11.69
N ALA A 496 17.00 -4.91 -10.78
CA ALA A 496 15.59 -4.88 -11.14
C ALA A 496 15.18 -3.52 -11.72
N ARG A 497 15.61 -2.41 -11.11
CA ARG A 497 15.37 -1.06 -11.64
C ARG A 497 15.95 -0.86 -13.04
N LEU A 498 17.16 -1.38 -13.30
CA LEU A 498 17.75 -1.35 -14.65
C LEU A 498 16.90 -2.10 -15.68
N LYS A 499 16.32 -3.25 -15.32
CA LYS A 499 15.41 -4.00 -16.21
C LYS A 499 14.08 -3.28 -16.42
N ILE A 500 13.54 -2.63 -15.39
CA ILE A 500 12.33 -1.81 -15.50
C ILE A 500 12.58 -0.63 -16.45
N ASP A 501 13.70 0.06 -16.27
CA ASP A 501 14.17 1.15 -17.12
C ASP A 501 14.31 0.71 -18.60
N GLU A 502 15.03 -0.39 -18.85
CA GLU A 502 15.15 -0.97 -20.19
C GLU A 502 13.77 -1.29 -20.81
N GLN A 503 12.89 -1.93 -20.06
CA GLN A 503 11.56 -2.30 -20.54
C GLN A 503 10.69 -1.07 -20.86
N VAL A 504 10.74 -0.03 -20.04
CA VAL A 504 10.05 1.25 -20.27
C VAL A 504 10.60 1.93 -21.53
N GLY A 505 11.92 1.99 -21.68
CA GLY A 505 12.57 2.51 -22.89
C GLY A 505 12.14 1.77 -24.16
N ASP A 506 12.11 0.43 -24.10
CA ASP A 506 11.67 -0.41 -25.21
C ASP A 506 10.21 -0.14 -25.60
N TRP A 507 9.31 0.03 -24.62
CA TRP A 507 7.93 0.39 -24.90
C TRP A 507 7.82 1.75 -25.58
N LEU A 508 8.55 2.76 -25.10
CA LEU A 508 8.56 4.10 -25.72
C LEU A 508 9.11 4.05 -27.15
N HIS A 509 10.16 3.28 -27.41
CA HIS A 509 10.68 3.06 -28.76
C HIS A 509 9.68 2.35 -29.67
N GLN A 510 9.01 1.32 -29.17
CA GLN A 510 7.97 0.61 -29.93
C GLN A 510 6.76 1.50 -30.25
N ALA A 511 6.32 2.32 -29.30
CA ALA A 511 5.21 3.25 -29.50
C ALA A 511 5.52 4.25 -30.61
N LYS A 512 6.73 4.84 -30.58
CA LYS A 512 7.20 5.78 -31.61
C LYS A 512 7.27 5.13 -32.99
N ARG A 513 7.72 3.87 -33.09
CA ARG A 513 7.73 3.14 -34.38
C ARG A 513 6.33 2.88 -34.92
N ARG A 514 5.35 2.58 -34.05
CA ARG A 514 3.95 2.36 -34.45
C ARG A 514 3.23 3.62 -34.91
N GLN A 515 3.70 4.81 -34.52
CA GLN A 515 3.16 6.09 -34.96
C GLN A 515 3.67 6.50 -36.36
N LEU A 516 4.78 5.90 -36.82
CA LEU A 516 5.38 6.18 -38.14
C LEU A 516 4.84 5.26 -39.25
N LEU A 517 4.06 4.24 -38.88
CA LEU A 517 3.37 3.30 -39.75
C LEU A 517 1.88 3.67 -39.79
#